data_AF-A0A0M3HXX5-F1
#
_entry.id   AF-A0A0M3HXX5-F1
#
_cell.length_a   1.000
_cell.length_b   1.000
_cell.length_c   1.000
_cell.angle_alpha   90.00
_cell.angle_beta   90.00
_cell.angle_gamma   90.00
#
_symmetry.space_group_name_H-M   'P 1'
#
loop_
_entity.id
_entity.type
_entity.pdbx_description
1 polymer ?
#
loop_
_entity_poly.entity_id
_entity_poly.type
_entity_poly.pdbx_seq_one_letter_code
_entity_poly.pdbx_strand_id
1 'polypeptide(L)'
;MRDLVSRIEKKACSANSRLIPIGSLSNSFVFDSSSDVDACFFPLLAPELRAEFNADFHQNLSFRERFMRIMFERIVGDEEIGGNDLNMDECMVLYRARVPILVIKYKNGLSVDIQFPNDSYQAIKNTNLVRHYAMGALSKTVLPVLIRSHAHLVGPDVDIDKVVEMLGQPIEGRTFQGWCSENHMNAGDLAVRLIDYYANMDIFRCAISLDKGTLERKSVSLIKGFIC
;
A
#
# COMPACT_ATOMS: atom_id res chain seq x y z
N MET A 1 -9.40 -14.15 4.57
CA MET A 1 -8.26 -13.27 4.24
C MET A 1 -7.71 -12.51 5.45
N ARG A 2 -8.49 -11.67 6.17
CA ARG A 2 -7.99 -11.01 7.41
C ARG A 2 -7.50 -11.99 8.49
N ASP A 3 -8.20 -13.10 8.63
CA ASP A 3 -7.78 -14.20 9.52
C ASP A 3 -6.41 -14.79 9.14
N LEU A 4 -6.09 -14.89 7.85
CA LEU A 4 -4.82 -15.42 7.37
C LEU A 4 -3.66 -14.48 7.75
N VAL A 5 -3.82 -13.16 7.57
CA VAL A 5 -2.79 -12.19 7.98
C VAL A 5 -2.55 -12.24 9.49
N SER A 6 -3.61 -12.38 10.29
CA SER A 6 -3.50 -12.54 11.75
C SER A 6 -2.73 -13.80 12.14
N ARG A 7 -3.01 -14.94 11.48
CA ARG A 7 -2.26 -16.19 11.68
C ARG A 7 -0.78 -16.05 11.31
N ILE A 8 -0.50 -15.43 10.17
CA ILE A 8 0.88 -15.16 9.73
C ILE A 8 1.59 -14.24 10.73
N GLU A 9 0.96 -13.13 11.15
CA GLU A 9 1.52 -12.21 12.14
C GLU A 9 1.88 -12.95 13.43
N LYS A 10 0.97 -13.78 13.96
CA LYS A 10 1.20 -14.54 15.21
C LYS A 10 2.44 -15.43 15.17
N LYS A 11 2.84 -15.93 14.00
CA LYS A 11 4.02 -16.82 13.83
C LYS A 11 5.27 -16.09 13.40
N ALA A 12 5.12 -15.11 12.51
CA ALA A 12 6.22 -14.38 11.91
C ALA A 12 6.75 -13.24 12.81
N CYS A 13 5.84 -12.56 13.52
CA CYS A 13 6.14 -11.35 14.28
C CYS A 13 6.37 -11.65 15.76
N SER A 14 7.14 -10.77 16.41
CA SER A 14 7.23 -10.70 17.87
C SER A 14 6.29 -9.62 18.42
N ALA A 15 6.19 -9.48 19.75
CA ALA A 15 5.44 -8.40 20.39
C ALA A 15 5.89 -6.97 19.97
N ASN A 16 7.09 -6.83 19.39
CA ASN A 16 7.65 -5.57 18.92
C ASN A 16 7.44 -5.34 17.41
N SER A 17 6.54 -6.06 16.78
CA SER A 17 6.29 -5.97 15.34
C SER A 17 4.90 -6.46 14.98
N ARG A 18 4.38 -6.04 13.83
CA ARG A 18 3.10 -6.51 13.32
C ARG A 18 3.04 -6.50 11.80
N LEU A 19 2.00 -7.11 11.24
CA LEU A 19 1.67 -7.02 9.83
C LEU A 19 0.48 -6.07 9.64
N ILE A 20 0.67 -5.06 8.80
CA ILE A 20 -0.38 -4.12 8.42
C ILE A 20 -0.96 -4.58 7.09
N PRO A 21 -2.22 -5.02 7.03
CA PRO A 21 -2.86 -5.29 5.74
C PRO A 21 -2.89 -4.00 4.92
N ILE A 22 -2.43 -4.07 3.67
CA ILE A 22 -2.38 -2.93 2.75
C ILE A 22 -3.12 -3.29 1.45
N GLY A 23 -3.21 -2.34 0.51
CA GLY A 23 -3.82 -2.60 -0.79
C GLY A 23 -5.33 -2.83 -0.73
N SER A 24 -5.82 -3.71 -1.62
CA SER A 24 -7.25 -3.97 -1.84
C SER A 24 -8.00 -4.34 -0.55
N LEU A 25 -7.39 -5.18 0.28
CA LEU A 25 -7.97 -5.67 1.54
C LEU A 25 -8.30 -4.57 2.56
N SER A 26 -7.56 -3.47 2.50
CA SER A 26 -7.67 -2.36 3.44
C SER A 26 -8.33 -1.13 2.84
N ASN A 27 -8.34 -0.97 1.51
CA ASN A 27 -8.89 0.19 0.83
C ASN A 27 -10.37 0.05 0.41
N SER A 28 -11.02 -1.07 0.72
CA SER A 28 -12.43 -1.37 0.41
C SER A 28 -12.74 -1.61 -1.08
N PHE A 29 -11.72 -1.77 -1.92
CA PHE A 29 -11.86 -2.19 -3.33
C PHE A 29 -11.62 -3.72 -3.50
N VAL A 30 -11.94 -4.53 -2.48
CA VAL A 30 -11.93 -6.00 -2.64
C VAL A 30 -13.12 -6.38 -3.50
N PHE A 31 -12.86 -6.81 -4.74
CA PHE A 31 -13.93 -7.18 -5.68
C PHE A 31 -14.35 -8.65 -5.54
N ASP A 32 -13.46 -9.53 -5.08
CA ASP A 32 -13.76 -10.96 -4.88
C ASP A 32 -12.81 -11.66 -3.88
N SER A 33 -13.07 -12.95 -3.61
CA SER A 33 -12.23 -13.82 -2.78
C SER A 33 -10.95 -14.30 -3.45
N SER A 34 -10.65 -13.85 -4.68
CA SER A 34 -9.44 -14.20 -5.44
C SER A 34 -8.33 -13.14 -5.34
N SER A 35 -8.62 -11.99 -4.72
CA SER A 35 -7.66 -10.91 -4.55
C SER A 35 -6.46 -11.35 -3.71
N ASP A 36 -5.26 -11.06 -4.19
CA ASP A 36 -4.02 -11.25 -3.45
C ASP A 36 -4.04 -10.47 -2.13
N VAL A 37 -3.37 -11.03 -1.12
CA VAL A 37 -3.27 -10.46 0.22
C VAL A 37 -1.96 -9.68 0.34
N ASP A 38 -2.04 -8.35 0.28
CA ASP A 38 -0.88 -7.51 0.56
C ASP A 38 -0.79 -7.17 2.06
N ALA A 39 0.40 -7.33 2.62
CA ALA A 39 0.72 -6.94 3.98
C ALA A 39 2.06 -6.20 4.03
N CYS A 40 2.23 -5.38 5.07
CA CYS A 40 3.42 -4.58 5.29
C CYS A 40 3.98 -4.86 6.69
N PHE A 41 5.25 -5.21 6.79
CA PHE A 41 5.91 -5.37 8.08
C PHE A 41 6.09 -4.02 8.77
N PHE A 42 5.70 -3.93 10.04
CA PHE A 42 5.79 -2.70 10.83
C PHE A 42 6.41 -2.95 12.21
N PRO A 43 7.59 -2.38 12.51
CA PRO A 43 8.17 -2.45 13.84
C PRO A 43 7.42 -1.56 14.85
N LEU A 44 6.96 -2.15 15.94
CA LEU A 44 6.31 -1.46 17.08
C LEU A 44 7.37 -0.90 18.05
N LEU A 45 8.32 -0.16 17.49
CA LEU A 45 9.41 0.50 18.23
C LEU A 45 9.15 2.00 18.33
N ALA A 46 9.83 2.68 19.26
CA ALA A 46 9.86 4.15 19.27
C ALA A 46 10.41 4.69 17.92
N PRO A 47 10.01 5.90 17.48
CA PRO A 47 10.38 6.44 16.16
C PRO A 47 11.87 6.36 15.85
N GLU A 48 12.72 6.72 16.82
CA GLU A 48 14.19 6.70 16.68
C GLU A 48 14.71 5.28 16.37
N LEU A 49 14.30 4.30 17.18
CA LEU A 49 14.70 2.90 17.05
C LEU A 49 14.10 2.23 15.80
N ARG A 50 12.91 2.67 15.39
CA ARG A 50 12.27 2.22 14.15
C ARG A 50 13.05 2.70 12.94
N ALA A 51 13.51 3.95 12.96
CA ALA A 51 14.36 4.50 11.91
C ALA A 51 15.73 3.79 11.85
N GLU A 52 16.35 3.51 13.00
CA GLU A 52 17.57 2.71 13.08
C GLU A 52 17.38 1.31 12.50
N PHE A 53 16.33 0.59 12.92
CA PHE A 53 16.00 -0.73 12.38
C PHE A 53 15.83 -0.69 10.86
N ASN A 54 15.08 0.28 10.36
CA ASN A 54 14.84 0.42 8.93
C ASN A 54 16.10 0.77 8.16
N ALA A 55 16.96 1.64 8.69
CA ALA A 55 18.25 1.98 8.10
C ALA A 55 19.12 0.72 8.00
N ASP A 56 19.25 -0.04 9.09
CA ASP A 56 20.00 -1.30 9.11
C ASP A 56 19.41 -2.31 8.13
N PHE A 57 18.09 -2.52 8.14
CA PHE A 57 17.42 -3.43 7.22
C PHE A 57 17.65 -3.04 5.75
N HIS A 58 17.71 -1.75 5.44
CA HIS A 58 17.88 -1.29 4.07
C HIS A 58 19.35 -1.14 3.63
N GLN A 59 20.30 -0.96 4.55
CA GLN A 59 21.70 -0.74 4.20
C GLN A 59 22.55 -2.00 4.39
N ASN A 60 22.15 -2.90 5.29
CA ASN A 60 22.86 -4.14 5.56
C ASN A 60 22.17 -5.33 4.86
N LEU A 61 22.69 -5.69 3.69
CA LEU A 61 22.13 -6.77 2.86
C LEU A 61 22.11 -8.13 3.58
N SER A 62 23.15 -8.44 4.36
CA SER A 62 23.24 -9.71 5.09
C SER A 62 22.22 -9.79 6.21
N PHE A 63 22.01 -8.69 6.94
CA PHE A 63 20.94 -8.60 7.95
C PHE A 63 19.58 -8.76 7.29
N ARG A 64 19.31 -8.03 6.20
CA ARG A 64 18.06 -8.10 5.45
C ARG A 64 17.73 -9.51 4.98
N GLU A 65 18.67 -10.16 4.29
CA GLU A 65 18.48 -11.52 3.79
C GLU A 65 18.18 -12.48 4.94
N ARG A 66 18.98 -12.44 6.01
CA ARG A 66 18.81 -13.33 7.16
C ARG A 66 17.46 -13.09 7.84
N PHE A 67 17.09 -11.84 8.06
CA PHE A 67 15.82 -11.47 8.69
C PHE A 67 14.63 -12.00 7.88
N MET A 68 14.62 -11.75 6.58
CA MET A 68 13.54 -12.21 5.68
C MET A 68 13.49 -13.74 5.58
N ARG A 69 14.63 -14.43 5.53
CA ARG A 69 14.69 -15.90 5.52
C ARG A 69 14.14 -16.51 6.81
N ILE A 70 14.52 -15.98 7.98
CA ILE A 70 13.98 -16.45 9.27
C ILE A 70 12.46 -16.26 9.31
N MET A 71 11.97 -15.10 8.84
CA MET A 71 10.53 -14.86 8.76
C MET A 71 9.84 -15.86 7.82
N PHE A 72 10.40 -16.08 6.62
CA PHE A 72 9.89 -17.04 5.66
C PHE A 72 9.82 -18.46 6.23
N GLU A 73 10.92 -18.94 6.83
CA GLU A 73 11.01 -20.27 7.44
C GLU A 73 9.96 -20.48 8.53
N ARG A 74 9.71 -19.47 9.37
CA ARG A 74 8.65 -19.52 10.39
C ARG A 74 7.25 -19.60 9.80
N ILE A 75 7.01 -18.94 8.66
CA ILE A 75 5.71 -18.94 7.99
C ILE A 75 5.46 -20.29 7.32
N VAL A 76 6.42 -20.77 6.51
CA VAL A 76 6.22 -21.98 5.71
C VAL A 76 6.32 -23.27 6.53
N GLY A 77 7.01 -23.23 7.68
CA GLY A 77 7.09 -24.36 8.61
C GLY A 77 5.86 -24.54 9.50
N ASP A 78 4.88 -23.65 9.43
CA ASP A 78 3.70 -23.67 10.30
C ASP A 78 2.49 -24.31 9.62
N GLU A 79 1.99 -25.41 10.21
CA GLU A 79 0.83 -26.14 9.69
C GLU A 79 -0.46 -25.31 9.76
N GLU A 80 -0.63 -24.41 10.74
CA GLU A 80 -1.83 -23.59 10.89
C GLU A 80 -1.91 -22.48 9.83
N ILE A 81 -0.77 -22.06 9.27
CA ILE A 81 -0.71 -21.15 8.12
C ILE A 81 -0.97 -21.91 6.81
N GLY A 82 -0.95 -23.24 6.83
CA GLY A 82 -1.14 -24.08 5.67
C GLY A 82 0.18 -24.39 4.96
N GLY A 83 1.28 -24.59 5.72
CA GLY A 83 2.59 -24.96 5.15
C GLY A 83 2.52 -26.10 4.12
N ASN A 84 1.67 -27.10 4.36
CA ASN A 84 1.44 -28.22 3.42
C ASN A 84 0.64 -27.83 2.16
N ASP A 85 -0.12 -26.74 2.22
CA ASP A 85 -0.94 -26.19 1.13
C ASP A 85 -0.17 -25.14 0.30
N LEU A 86 1.08 -24.84 0.65
CA LEU A 86 1.94 -23.92 -0.09
C LEU A 86 2.48 -24.55 -1.37
N ASN A 87 2.57 -23.73 -2.41
CA ASN A 87 3.34 -24.02 -3.60
C ASN A 87 4.77 -23.50 -3.41
N MET A 88 5.63 -24.34 -2.81
CA MET A 88 6.99 -23.96 -2.42
C MET A 88 7.88 -23.53 -3.60
N ASP A 89 7.60 -24.01 -4.82
CA ASP A 89 8.34 -23.63 -6.02
C ASP A 89 8.02 -22.20 -6.48
N GLU A 90 6.87 -21.65 -6.08
CA GLU A 90 6.45 -20.29 -6.40
C GLU A 90 6.59 -19.31 -5.22
N CYS A 91 6.91 -19.80 -4.03
CA CYS A 91 7.25 -18.98 -2.88
C CYS A 91 8.62 -18.30 -3.07
N MET A 92 8.72 -17.00 -2.82
CA MET A 92 9.94 -16.23 -3.08
C MET A 92 10.36 -15.33 -1.92
N VAL A 93 11.68 -15.25 -1.71
CA VAL A 93 12.33 -14.27 -0.81
C VAL A 93 13.07 -13.25 -1.65
N LEU A 94 12.42 -12.13 -1.99
CA LEU A 94 12.96 -11.10 -2.87
C LEU A 94 13.65 -9.99 -2.08
N TYR A 95 14.72 -10.33 -1.36
CA TYR A 95 15.42 -9.39 -0.47
C TYR A 95 16.22 -8.29 -1.19
N ARG A 96 16.55 -8.48 -2.47
CA ARG A 96 17.30 -7.51 -3.30
C ARG A 96 16.40 -6.53 -4.08
N ALA A 97 15.09 -6.70 -4.01
CA ALA A 97 14.16 -5.80 -4.68
C ALA A 97 14.24 -4.38 -4.07
N ARG A 98 13.81 -3.37 -4.86
CA ARG A 98 13.74 -1.96 -4.40
C ARG A 98 12.90 -1.83 -3.13
N VAL A 99 11.78 -2.56 -3.09
CA VAL A 99 11.00 -2.83 -1.89
C VAL A 99 11.14 -4.33 -1.64
N PRO A 100 11.88 -4.75 -0.61
CA PRO A 100 12.00 -6.17 -0.30
C PRO A 100 10.64 -6.78 -0.01
N ILE A 101 10.41 -7.99 -0.51
CA ILE A 101 9.11 -8.65 -0.43
C ILE A 101 9.26 -10.16 -0.22
N LEU A 102 8.38 -10.73 0.61
CA LEU A 102 8.13 -12.17 0.68
C LEU A 102 6.87 -12.47 -0.10
N VAL A 103 6.93 -13.41 -1.02
CA VAL A 103 5.78 -13.88 -1.80
C VAL A 103 5.47 -15.30 -1.34
N ILE A 104 4.28 -15.51 -0.79
CA ILE A 104 3.79 -16.81 -0.29
C ILE A 104 2.65 -17.25 -1.18
N LYS A 105 2.85 -18.33 -1.95
CA LYS A 105 1.86 -18.86 -2.89
C LYS A 105 1.22 -20.14 -2.35
N TYR A 106 -0.10 -20.22 -2.43
CA TYR A 106 -0.88 -21.40 -2.05
C TYR A 106 -1.30 -22.16 -3.30
N LYS A 107 -1.42 -23.49 -3.20
CA LYS A 107 -1.85 -24.38 -4.29
C LYS A 107 -3.26 -24.08 -4.82
N ASN A 108 -4.08 -23.39 -4.02
CA ASN A 108 -5.43 -22.95 -4.41
C ASN A 108 -5.45 -21.63 -5.21
N GLY A 109 -4.28 -21.05 -5.50
CA GLY A 109 -4.13 -19.80 -6.26
C GLY A 109 -4.06 -18.53 -5.39
N LEU A 110 -4.25 -18.63 -4.07
CA LEU A 110 -4.10 -17.47 -3.17
C LEU A 110 -2.62 -17.04 -3.07
N SER A 111 -2.38 -15.73 -3.09
CA SER A 111 -1.06 -15.13 -2.79
C SER A 111 -1.11 -14.32 -1.51
N VAL A 112 0.00 -14.33 -0.76
CA VAL A 112 0.28 -13.35 0.30
C VAL A 112 1.63 -12.71 0.04
N ASP A 113 1.60 -11.39 -0.08
CA ASP A 113 2.76 -10.57 -0.40
C ASP A 113 3.09 -9.69 0.81
N ILE A 114 4.22 -9.95 1.48
CA ILE A 114 4.66 -9.21 2.67
C ILE A 114 5.80 -8.28 2.29
N GLN A 115 5.52 -6.99 2.24
CA GLN A 115 6.47 -5.94 1.93
C GLN A 115 7.21 -5.47 3.19
N PHE A 116 8.49 -5.14 3.03
CA PHE A 116 9.31 -4.51 4.07
C PHE A 116 9.58 -3.07 3.64
N PRO A 117 8.85 -2.09 4.22
CA PRO A 117 8.89 -0.71 3.78
C PRO A 117 10.15 -0.01 4.27
N ASN A 118 10.57 1.03 3.55
CA ASN A 118 11.51 2.01 4.07
C ASN A 118 10.81 3.03 5.00
N ASP A 119 11.57 3.99 5.53
CA ASP A 119 11.08 5.01 6.47
C ASP A 119 9.92 5.87 5.97
N SER A 120 9.68 5.91 4.65
CA SER A 120 8.55 6.67 4.11
C SER A 120 7.20 6.00 4.35
N TYR A 121 7.19 4.68 4.57
CA TYR A 121 5.98 3.86 4.71
C TYR A 121 4.89 4.14 3.65
N GLN A 122 5.32 4.41 2.41
CA GLN A 122 4.43 4.84 1.32
C GLN A 122 3.27 3.89 1.07
N ALA A 123 3.47 2.57 1.13
CA ALA A 123 2.40 1.60 0.90
C ALA A 123 1.26 1.73 1.95
N ILE A 124 1.63 1.96 3.22
CA ILE A 124 0.68 2.16 4.31
C ILE A 124 -0.05 3.50 4.13
N LYS A 125 0.69 4.59 3.88
CA LYS A 125 0.12 5.93 3.66
C LYS A 125 -0.83 5.97 2.45
N ASN A 126 -0.42 5.37 1.34
CA ASN A 126 -1.23 5.31 0.11
C ASN A 126 -2.47 4.45 0.31
N THR A 127 -2.37 3.33 1.04
CA THR A 127 -3.54 2.53 1.40
C THR A 127 -4.55 3.38 2.16
N ASN A 128 -4.11 4.15 3.16
CA ASN A 128 -5.00 5.03 3.92
C ASN A 128 -5.63 6.13 3.03
N LEU A 129 -4.84 6.75 2.14
CA LEU A 129 -5.33 7.74 1.18
C LEU A 129 -6.45 7.17 0.29
N VAL A 130 -6.20 6.03 -0.35
CA VAL A 130 -7.18 5.38 -1.24
C VAL A 130 -8.40 4.92 -0.46
N ARG A 131 -8.22 4.43 0.76
CA ARG A 131 -9.32 4.02 1.65
C ARG A 131 -10.26 5.19 1.95
N HIS A 132 -9.72 6.39 2.23
CA HIS A 132 -10.54 7.58 2.42
C HIS A 132 -11.24 8.00 1.12
N TYR A 133 -10.55 7.95 -0.03
CA TYR A 133 -11.19 8.20 -1.33
C TYR A 133 -12.35 7.24 -1.61
N ALA A 134 -12.19 5.94 -1.34
CA ALA A 134 -13.24 4.93 -1.53
C ALA A 134 -14.50 5.27 -0.72
N MET A 135 -14.34 5.63 0.55
CA MET A 135 -15.47 6.04 1.39
C MET A 135 -16.12 7.33 0.92
N GLY A 136 -15.35 8.23 0.32
CA GLY A 136 -15.89 9.46 -0.27
C GLY A 136 -16.75 9.18 -1.49
N ALA A 137 -16.28 8.27 -2.35
CA ALA A 137 -16.96 7.88 -3.57
C ALA A 137 -18.35 7.27 -3.31
N LEU A 138 -18.54 6.60 -2.17
CA LEU A 138 -19.86 6.09 -1.76
C LEU A 138 -20.89 7.21 -1.53
N SER A 139 -20.44 8.44 -1.28
CA SER A 139 -21.30 9.56 -0.92
C SER A 139 -21.32 10.70 -1.93
N LYS A 140 -20.32 10.80 -2.83
CA LYS A 140 -20.11 11.93 -3.75
C LYS A 140 -19.54 11.45 -5.10
N THR A 141 -20.02 12.05 -6.19
CA THR A 141 -19.66 11.76 -7.59
C THR A 141 -18.27 12.24 -8.00
N VAL A 142 -17.74 13.31 -7.39
CA VAL A 142 -16.37 13.80 -7.59
C VAL A 142 -15.73 14.15 -6.26
N LEU A 143 -14.47 13.76 -6.08
CA LEU A 143 -13.75 13.80 -4.81
C LEU A 143 -12.78 14.98 -4.75
N PRO A 144 -12.53 15.55 -3.55
CA PRO A 144 -11.58 16.64 -3.42
C PRO A 144 -10.14 16.13 -3.45
N VAL A 145 -9.19 17.06 -3.54
CA VAL A 145 -7.78 16.75 -3.28
C VAL A 145 -7.61 16.56 -1.77
N LEU A 146 -7.51 15.30 -1.30
CA LEU A 146 -7.56 15.00 0.13
C LEU A 146 -6.34 15.50 0.88
N ILE A 147 -5.17 15.48 0.25
CA ILE A 147 -3.94 16.00 0.85
C ILE A 147 -4.05 17.50 1.17
N ARG A 148 -4.92 18.24 0.47
CA ARG A 148 -5.16 19.68 0.73
C ARG A 148 -6.34 19.91 1.66
N SER A 149 -7.46 19.26 1.39
CA SER A 149 -8.72 19.48 2.11
C SER A 149 -8.76 18.78 3.47
N HIS A 150 -8.08 17.63 3.59
CA HIS A 150 -8.10 16.75 4.77
C HIS A 150 -6.68 16.27 5.11
N ALA A 151 -5.70 17.20 5.09
CA ALA A 151 -4.29 16.91 5.36
C ALA A 151 -4.04 16.18 6.69
N HIS A 152 -4.89 16.40 7.70
CA HIS A 152 -4.82 15.75 9.00
C HIS A 152 -5.12 14.22 8.97
N LEU A 153 -5.69 13.72 7.87
CA LEU A 153 -5.98 12.29 7.64
C LEU A 153 -4.94 11.62 6.74
N VAL A 154 -4.47 12.32 5.72
CA VAL A 154 -3.70 11.71 4.62
C VAL A 154 -2.48 12.52 4.17
N GLY A 155 -2.18 13.62 4.86
CA GLY A 155 -1.05 14.48 4.53
C GLY A 155 0.30 13.78 4.74
N PRO A 156 1.37 14.27 4.10
CA PRO A 156 2.69 13.67 4.21
C PRO A 156 3.23 13.67 5.65
N ASP A 157 2.85 14.70 6.42
CA ASP A 157 3.29 14.95 7.81
C ASP A 157 2.46 14.20 8.86
N VAL A 158 1.46 13.41 8.45
CA VAL A 158 0.72 12.57 9.39
C VAL A 158 1.65 11.48 9.91
N ASP A 159 1.77 11.43 11.24
CA ASP A 159 2.55 10.43 11.96
C ASP A 159 2.14 9.01 11.54
N ILE A 160 3.11 8.16 11.27
CA ILE A 160 2.84 6.82 10.74
C ILE A 160 2.11 5.92 11.73
N ASP A 161 2.35 6.07 13.04
CA ASP A 161 1.63 5.31 14.07
C ASP A 161 0.15 5.67 14.06
N LYS A 162 -0.16 6.96 13.87
CA LYS A 162 -1.54 7.42 13.70
C LYS A 162 -2.19 6.84 12.43
N VAL A 163 -1.46 6.73 11.32
CA VAL A 163 -1.98 6.10 10.09
C VAL A 163 -2.25 4.61 10.32
N VAL A 164 -1.35 3.91 11.00
CA VAL A 164 -1.52 2.49 11.35
C VAL A 164 -2.75 2.30 12.26
N GLU A 165 -2.95 3.17 13.24
CA GLU A 165 -4.14 3.17 14.09
C GLU A 165 -5.42 3.37 13.25
N MET A 166 -5.43 4.37 12.36
CA MET A 166 -6.57 4.64 11.47
C MET A 166 -6.92 3.44 10.59
N LEU A 167 -5.93 2.74 10.03
CA LEU A 167 -6.15 1.53 9.23
C LEU A 167 -6.77 0.39 10.03
N GLY A 168 -6.51 0.31 11.34
CA GLY A 168 -7.09 -0.67 12.25
C GLY A 168 -8.55 -0.38 12.62
N GLN A 169 -8.99 0.87 12.54
CA GLN A 169 -10.36 1.28 12.90
C GLN A 169 -11.28 1.31 11.67
N PRO A 170 -12.58 0.99 11.80
CA PRO A 170 -13.55 1.23 10.72
C PRO A 170 -13.58 2.72 10.37
N ILE A 171 -13.80 3.06 9.09
CA ILE A 171 -14.01 4.47 8.73
C ILE A 171 -15.42 4.85 9.17
N GLU A 172 -15.50 5.80 10.09
CA GLU A 172 -16.77 6.42 10.46
C GLU A 172 -17.30 7.26 9.29
N GLY A 173 -18.60 7.11 8.97
CA GLY A 173 -19.27 7.62 7.77
C GLY A 173 -19.40 9.15 7.64
N ARG A 174 -18.43 9.92 8.14
CA ARG A 174 -18.39 11.39 8.11
C ARG A 174 -17.03 11.94 7.63
N THR A 175 -16.29 11.17 6.85
CA THR A 175 -14.92 11.51 6.43
C THR A 175 -14.80 12.86 5.72
N PHE A 176 -15.86 13.35 5.08
CA PHE A 176 -15.86 14.59 4.30
C PHE A 176 -16.89 15.61 4.78
N GLN A 177 -16.99 15.79 6.10
CA GLN A 177 -17.87 16.82 6.65
C GLN A 177 -17.49 18.20 6.08
N GLY A 178 -18.41 18.82 5.34
CA GLY A 178 -18.20 20.12 4.70
C GLY A 178 -17.80 20.09 3.21
N TRP A 179 -17.53 18.92 2.62
CA TRP A 179 -17.32 18.82 1.16
C TRP A 179 -18.63 18.47 0.43
N CYS A 180 -18.94 19.28 -0.59
CA CYS A 180 -19.99 18.99 -1.55
C CYS A 180 -19.42 19.11 -2.96
N SER A 181 -19.68 18.09 -3.78
CA SER A 181 -19.44 18.19 -5.22
C SER A 181 -20.60 18.95 -5.87
N GLU A 182 -20.28 19.87 -6.77
CA GLU A 182 -21.25 20.50 -7.67
C GLU A 182 -21.54 19.62 -8.91
N ASN A 183 -20.93 18.44 -8.99
CA ASN A 183 -21.10 17.53 -10.12
C ASN A 183 -22.42 16.73 -10.00
N HIS A 184 -23.25 16.82 -11.03
CA HIS A 184 -24.53 16.13 -11.14
C HIS A 184 -24.54 14.98 -12.17
N MET A 185 -23.36 14.60 -12.69
CA MET A 185 -23.24 13.51 -13.66
C MET A 185 -23.49 12.17 -12.98
N ASN A 186 -24.16 11.25 -13.67
CA ASN A 186 -24.30 9.88 -13.17
C ASN A 186 -23.01 9.08 -13.42
N ALA A 187 -22.95 7.85 -12.89
CA ALA A 187 -21.77 6.99 -13.04
C ALA A 187 -21.44 6.65 -14.51
N GLY A 188 -22.46 6.48 -15.37
CA GLY A 188 -22.27 6.22 -16.79
C GLY A 188 -21.68 7.42 -17.53
N ASP A 189 -22.18 8.63 -17.25
CA ASP A 189 -21.64 9.87 -17.79
C ASP A 189 -20.18 10.07 -17.38
N LEU A 190 -19.87 9.82 -16.10
CA LEU A 190 -18.51 9.88 -15.57
C LEU A 190 -17.60 8.84 -16.23
N ALA A 191 -18.08 7.62 -16.48
CA ALA A 191 -17.32 6.58 -17.17
C ALA A 191 -16.97 6.99 -18.60
N VAL A 192 -17.93 7.56 -19.35
CA VAL A 192 -17.68 8.07 -20.71
C VAL A 192 -16.67 9.22 -20.68
N ARG A 193 -16.82 10.16 -19.75
CA ARG A 193 -15.87 11.28 -19.55
C ARG A 193 -14.47 10.80 -19.17
N LEU A 194 -14.36 9.74 -18.38
CA LEU A 194 -13.09 9.13 -18.01
C LEU A 194 -12.38 8.58 -19.25
N ILE A 195 -13.11 7.84 -20.10
CA ILE A 195 -12.56 7.29 -21.36
C ILE A 195 -12.09 8.43 -22.27
N ASP A 196 -12.95 9.43 -22.48
CA ASP A 196 -12.63 10.59 -23.32
C ASP A 196 -11.42 11.36 -22.79
N TYR A 197 -11.34 11.56 -21.47
CA TYR A 197 -10.19 12.21 -20.83
C TYR A 197 -8.87 11.47 -21.12
N TYR A 198 -8.83 10.15 -20.90
CA TYR A 198 -7.62 9.35 -21.14
C TYR A 198 -7.28 9.18 -22.62
N ALA A 199 -8.28 9.18 -23.52
CA ALA A 199 -8.05 9.14 -24.96
C ALA A 199 -7.37 10.40 -25.49
N ASN A 200 -7.62 11.55 -24.86
CA ASN A 200 -7.05 12.85 -25.25
C ASN A 200 -5.83 13.26 -24.41
N MET A 201 -5.48 12.50 -23.38
CA MET A 201 -4.35 12.82 -22.52
C MET A 201 -3.01 12.43 -23.18
N ASP A 202 -2.10 13.39 -23.28
CA ASP A 202 -0.71 13.10 -23.67
C ASP A 202 0.04 12.44 -22.51
N ILE A 203 -0.04 11.11 -22.43
CA ILE A 203 0.65 10.30 -21.42
C ILE A 203 2.18 10.43 -21.46
N PHE A 204 2.75 10.88 -22.58
CA PHE A 204 4.19 11.04 -22.72
C PHE A 204 4.68 12.36 -22.13
N ARG A 205 3.85 13.41 -22.16
CA ARG A 205 4.19 14.75 -21.65
C ARG A 205 3.57 15.09 -20.31
N CYS A 206 2.52 14.41 -19.91
CA CYS A 206 1.79 14.69 -18.68
C CYS A 206 1.90 13.54 -17.67
N ALA A 207 1.83 13.87 -16.39
CA ALA A 207 1.66 12.95 -15.27
C ALA A 207 0.43 13.37 -14.46
N ILE A 208 -0.34 12.39 -13.99
CA ILE A 208 -1.48 12.64 -13.10
C ILE A 208 -0.95 12.83 -11.69
N SER A 209 -1.32 13.95 -11.06
CA SER A 209 -0.92 14.28 -9.70
C SER A 209 -2.15 14.34 -8.80
N LEU A 210 -2.30 13.33 -7.94
CA LEU A 210 -3.39 13.31 -6.95
C LEU A 210 -3.22 14.41 -5.90
N ASP A 211 -1.97 14.71 -5.52
CA ASP A 211 -1.63 15.75 -4.53
C ASP A 211 -2.01 17.16 -5.01
N LYS A 212 -2.01 17.37 -6.33
CA LYS A 212 -2.42 18.65 -6.94
C LYS A 212 -3.84 18.62 -7.50
N GLY A 213 -4.40 17.44 -7.75
CA GLY A 213 -5.68 17.27 -8.45
C GLY A 213 -5.61 17.71 -9.92
N THR A 214 -4.42 17.72 -10.53
CA THR A 214 -4.19 18.26 -11.87
C THR A 214 -3.19 17.40 -12.65
N LEU A 215 -3.04 17.71 -13.94
CA LEU A 215 -1.92 17.23 -14.75
C LEU A 215 -0.67 18.05 -14.48
N GLU A 216 0.47 17.38 -14.45
CA GLU A 216 1.78 18.00 -14.39
C GLU A 216 2.55 17.70 -15.68
N ARG A 217 3.15 18.73 -16.28
CA ARG A 217 4.06 18.52 -17.41
C ARG A 217 5.36 17.89 -16.90
N LYS A 218 5.74 16.77 -17.51
CA LYS A 218 7.04 16.14 -17.30
C LYS A 218 8.10 17.11 -17.82
N SER A 219 9.00 17.54 -16.95
CA SER A 219 10.18 18.29 -17.37
C SER A 219 11.07 17.36 -18.20
N VAL A 220 11.23 17.66 -19.48
CA VAL A 220 12.24 17.02 -20.32
C VAL A 220 13.58 17.59 -19.88
N SER A 221 14.30 16.89 -19.01
CA SER A 221 15.73 17.11 -18.87
C SER A 221 16.36 16.72 -20.20
N LEU A 222 16.68 17.72 -21.02
CA LEU A 222 17.62 17.56 -22.13
C LEU A 222 18.88 16.95 -21.52
N ILE A 223 19.08 15.66 -21.76
CA ILE A 223 20.40 15.05 -21.71
C ILE A 223 21.21 15.90 -22.69
N LYS A 224 22.02 16.83 -22.18
CA LYS A 224 23.09 17.43 -22.96
C LYS A 224 23.98 16.26 -23.36
N GLY A 225 23.73 15.76 -24.57
CA GLY A 225 24.59 14.80 -25.22
C GLY A 225 26.00 15.37 -25.22
N PHE A 226 26.91 14.62 -24.63
CA PHE A 226 28.31 14.69 -25.00
C PHE A 226 28.37 14.41 -26.51
N ILE A 227 28.64 15.46 -27.28
CA ILE A 227 29.14 15.36 -28.64
C ILE A 227 30.58 15.88 -28.60
N CYS A 228 31.47 15.03 -29.13
CA CYS A 228 32.93 15.10 -29.27
C CYS A 228 33.73 14.53 -28.10
#